data_AF-F3Z827-F1
#
_entry.id   AF-F3Z827-F1
#
_cell.length_a   1.000
_cell.length_b   1.000
_cell.length_c   1.000
_cell.angle_alpha   90.00
_cell.angle_beta   90.00
_cell.angle_gamma   90.00
#
_symmetry.space_group_name_H-M   'P 1'
#
loop_
_entity.id
_entity.type
_entity.pdbx_description
1 polymer ?
#
loop_
_entity_poly.entity_id
_entity_poly.type
_entity_poly.pdbx_seq_one_letter_code
_entity_poly.pdbx_strand_id
1 'polypeptide(L)' 'MKKLVKRCCGQDDVPSDLRAKVLGRIELIRSGQAVPDDDISLPGAVESGVRES' A
#
# COMPACT_ATOMS: atom_id res chain seq x y z
N MET A 1 -28.40 -21.61 -9.55
CA MET A 1 -27.98 -21.04 -8.23
C MET A 1 -26.47 -21.09 -8.11
N LYS A 2 -25.86 -19.89 -8.02
CA LYS A 2 -24.56 -19.50 -7.41
C LYS A 2 -23.32 -20.40 -7.65
N LYS A 3 -22.57 -20.13 -8.72
CA LYS A 3 -21.10 -20.38 -8.72
C LYS A 3 -20.45 -19.27 -7.90
N LEU A 4 -20.34 -19.49 -6.60
CA LEU A 4 -19.62 -18.62 -5.68
C LEU A 4 -18.13 -18.65 -6.08
N VAL A 5 -17.68 -17.52 -6.62
CA VAL A 5 -16.34 -17.36 -7.19
C VAL A 5 -15.25 -17.69 -6.16
N LYS A 6 -14.33 -18.58 -6.54
CA LYS A 6 -13.09 -18.82 -5.79
C LYS A 6 -12.22 -17.57 -5.82
N ARG A 7 -12.44 -16.65 -4.88
CA ARG A 7 -11.31 -15.93 -4.29
C ARG A 7 -10.75 -16.84 -3.21
N CYS A 8 -10.04 -17.89 -3.63
CA CYS A 8 -9.37 -18.78 -2.70
C CYS A 8 -8.17 -18.04 -2.09
N CYS A 9 -8.17 -18.02 -0.77
CA CYS A 9 -7.11 -17.57 0.11
C CYS A 9 -5.73 -18.01 -0.40
N GLY A 10 -4.84 -17.03 -0.68
CA GLY A 10 -3.42 -17.28 -0.91
C GLY A 10 -2.88 -17.09 -2.33
N GLN A 11 -3.68 -16.62 -3.30
CA GLN A 11 -3.24 -16.45 -4.70
C GLN A 11 -3.12 -14.99 -5.19
N ASP A 12 -3.35 -14.00 -4.34
CA ASP A 12 -2.80 -12.67 -4.64
C ASP A 12 -1.29 -12.74 -4.38
N ASP A 13 -0.52 -13.01 -5.43
CA ASP A 13 0.94 -12.92 -5.40
C ASP A 13 1.27 -11.47 -5.07
N VAL A 14 1.60 -11.23 -3.80
CA VAL A 14 1.84 -9.87 -3.31
C VAL A 14 3.11 -9.37 -4.00
N PRO A 15 3.02 -8.33 -4.86
CA PRO A 15 4.19 -7.87 -5.59
C PRO A 15 5.28 -7.47 -4.59
N SER A 16 6.52 -7.89 -4.86
CA SER A 16 7.65 -7.67 -3.94
C SER A 16 7.83 -6.18 -3.61
N ASP A 17 7.45 -5.30 -4.54
CA ASP A 17 7.41 -3.85 -4.36
C ASP A 17 6.44 -3.41 -3.25
N LEU A 18 5.22 -3.97 -3.22
CA LEU A 18 4.24 -3.67 -2.18
C LEU A 18 4.73 -4.16 -0.80
N ARG A 19 5.33 -5.35 -0.76
CA ARG A 19 5.93 -5.89 0.47
C ARG A 19 7.09 -5.00 0.96
N ALA A 20 7.96 -4.55 0.06
CA ALA A 20 9.07 -3.67 0.39
C ALA A 20 8.58 -2.32 0.97
N LYS A 21 7.60 -1.68 0.32
CA LYS A 21 6.97 -0.44 0.79
C LYS A 21 6.34 -0.58 2.17
N VAL A 22 5.61 -1.67 2.40
CA VAL A 22 4.98 -1.96 3.71
C VAL A 22 6.05 -2.15 4.79
N LEU A 23 7.09 -2.95 4.52
CA LEU A 23 8.16 -3.18 5.49
C LEU A 23 8.93 -1.88 5.83
N GLY A 24 9.22 -1.04 4.85
CA GLY A 24 9.85 0.27 5.08
C GLY A 24 8.99 1.21 5.93
N ARG A 25 7.67 1.26 5.69
CA ARG A 25 6.75 2.03 6.56
C ARG A 25 6.72 1.49 7.99
N ILE A 26 6.70 0.17 8.17
CA ILE A 26 6.73 -0.45 9.50
C ILE A 26 8.00 -0.06 10.26
N GLU A 27 9.15 -0.05 9.59
CA GLU A 27 10.42 0.36 10.20
C GLU A 27 10.39 1.81 10.68
N LEU A 28 9.84 2.72 9.86
CA LEU A 28 9.67 4.14 10.23
C LEU A 28 8.78 4.29 11.49
N ILE A 29 7.64 3.59 11.52
CA ILE A 29 6.71 3.62 12.67
C ILE A 29 7.41 3.11 13.93
N ARG A 30 8.09 1.97 13.84
CA ARG A 30 8.78 1.35 14.97
C ARG A 30 9.93 2.21 15.50
N SER A 31 10.55 3.00 14.62
CA SER A 31 11.60 3.96 14.95
C SER A 31 11.04 5.28 15.50
N GLY A 32 9.72 5.47 15.51
CA GLY A 32 9.07 6.71 15.95
C GLY A 32 9.23 7.87 14.96
N GLN A 33 9.65 7.61 13.72
CA GLN A 33 9.67 8.62 12.68
C GLN A 33 8.28 8.85 12.10
N ALA A 34 8.04 10.10 11.69
CA ALA A 34 6.83 10.45 10.96
C ALA A 34 6.73 9.62 9.68
N VAL A 35 5.56 9.01 9.48
CA VAL A 35 5.25 8.25 8.28
C VAL A 35 4.66 9.22 7.26
N PRO A 36 5.21 9.32 6.04
CA PRO A 36 4.58 10.12 4.99
C PRO A 36 3.21 9.52 4.65
N ASP A 37 2.20 10.33 4.33
CA ASP A 37 0.80 9.92 4.09
C ASP A 37 0.57 9.34 2.68
N ASP A 38 1.62 8.88 1.99
CA ASP A 38 1.49 8.30 0.65
C ASP A 38 0.48 7.14 0.65
N ASP A 39 -0.57 7.27 -0.15
CA ASP A 39 -1.58 6.25 -0.27
C ASP A 39 -0.95 5.00 -0.92
N ILE A 40 -1.05 3.84 -0.25
CA ILE A 40 -0.56 2.58 -0.83
C ILE A 40 -1.48 2.12 -1.98
N SER A 41 -2.59 2.81 -2.17
CA SER A 41 -3.51 2.60 -3.27
C SER A 41 -2.92 3.15 -4.58
N LEU A 42 -2.30 2.22 -5.31
CA LEU A 42 -2.00 2.27 -6.74
C LEU A 42 -0.76 3.09 -7.15
N PRO A 43 0.13 2.54 -8.00
CA PRO A 43 1.17 3.32 -8.65
C PRO A 43 0.51 4.27 -9.67
N GLY A 44 0.17 5.48 -9.25
CA GLY A 44 -0.38 6.50 -10.16
C GLY A 44 -1.12 7.69 -9.55
N ALA A 45 -1.16 7.88 -8.23
CA ALA A 45 -1.94 8.95 -7.61
C ALA A 45 -1.16 9.77 -6.57
N VAL A 46 0.12 10.06 -6.81
CA VAL A 46 0.89 11.06 -6.03
C VAL A 46 1.13 12.32 -6.84
N GLU A 47 0.08 13.06 -7.13
CA GLU A 47 0.15 14.47 -7.54
C GLU A 47 -1.10 15.15 -7.01
N SER A 48 -1.03 15.64 -5.77
CA SER A 48 -1.77 16.83 -5.35
C SER A 48 -1.28 17.25 -3.97
N GLY A 49 -0.09 17.84 -3.95
CA GLY A 49 0.55 18.37 -2.77
C GLY A 49 1.23 19.73 -3.01
N VAL A 50 0.63 20.63 -3.79
CA VAL A 50 0.98 22.06 -3.70
C VAL A 50 -0.24 22.88 -3.29
N ARG A 51 -0.28 23.14 -1.98
CA ARG A 51 -1.01 24.24 -1.38
C ARG A 51 -0.10 25.46 -1.52
N GLU A 52 -0.33 26.28 -2.54
CA GLU A 52 0.32 27.59 -2.67
C GLU A 52 -0.69 28.68 -2.24
N SER A 53 -0.23 29.56 -1.36
CA SER A 53 -0.97 30.67 -0.73
C SER A 53 -1.17 31.86 -1.65
#